data_AF-A0A7Y5QDQ9-F1
#
_entry.id   AF-A0A7Y5QDQ9-F1
#
_cell.length_a   1.000
_cell.length_b   1.000
_cell.length_c   1.000
_cell.angle_alpha   90.00
_cell.angle_beta   90.00
_cell.angle_gamma   90.00
#
_symmetry.space_group_name_H-M   'P 1'
#
loop_
_entity.id
_entity.type
_entity.pdbx_description
1 polymer ?
#
loop_
_entity_poly.entity_id
_entity_poly.type
_entity_poly.pdbx_seq_one_letter_code
_entity_poly.pdbx_strand_id
1 'polypeptide(L)'
;MLFGTASSSGLYYYLVPHDLNWNVSRVMLILHIFSGTLTFLALTPFVVFHQKDQEGRSLFLLMPWLTFRRRKDEHPRKYRQRLLGHALNGSFLALTLSGFFVALPGILWYAGVVWMPEFLAYQIANSIHLGFTFIVVGLLALHLRARRSANGRSR
;
A
#
# COMPACT_ATOMS: atom_id res chain seq x y z
N MET A 1 10.68 6.25 -3.89
CA MET A 1 11.38 5.50 -4.94
C MET A 1 10.88 4.06 -4.99
N LEU A 2 11.05 3.26 -3.94
CA LEU A 2 10.61 1.84 -3.89
C LEU A 2 9.15 1.63 -4.32
N PHE A 3 8.19 2.36 -3.71
CA PHE A 3 6.78 2.26 -4.09
C PHE A 3 6.55 2.58 -5.58
N GLY A 4 7.24 3.61 -6.10
CA GLY A 4 7.14 3.99 -7.51
C GLY A 4 7.65 2.87 -8.42
N THR A 5 8.77 2.25 -8.09
CA THR A 5 9.30 1.08 -8.81
C THR A 5 8.29 -0.07 -8.80
N ALA A 6 7.72 -0.40 -7.64
CA ALA A 6 6.73 -1.46 -7.50
C ALA A 6 5.48 -1.17 -8.36
N SER A 7 4.94 0.05 -8.29
CA SER A 7 3.77 0.43 -9.09
C SER A 7 4.06 0.41 -10.59
N SER A 8 5.20 0.92 -11.03
CA SER A 8 5.56 0.96 -12.46
C SER A 8 5.81 -0.44 -13.03
N SER A 9 6.53 -1.31 -12.32
CA SER A 9 6.79 -2.68 -12.79
C SER A 9 5.54 -3.56 -12.73
N GLY A 10 4.65 -3.34 -11.75
CA GLY A 10 3.34 -3.99 -11.70
C GLY A 10 2.41 -3.54 -12.84
N LEU A 11 2.39 -2.24 -13.14
CA LEU A 11 1.62 -1.70 -14.26
C LEU A 11 2.14 -2.21 -15.61
N TYR A 12 3.46 -2.35 -15.78
CA TYR A 12 4.03 -3.02 -16.94
C TYR A 12 3.45 -4.42 -17.12
N TYR A 13 3.41 -5.21 -16.04
CA TYR A 13 2.89 -6.58 -16.06
C TYR A 13 1.39 -6.66 -16.42
N TYR A 14 0.64 -5.62 -16.06
CA TYR A 14 -0.78 -5.52 -16.40
C TYR A 14 -1.02 -5.10 -17.86
N LEU A 15 -0.20 -4.21 -18.41
CA LEU A 15 -0.40 -3.61 -19.73
C LEU A 15 0.31 -4.34 -20.87
N VAL A 16 1.45 -4.98 -20.59
CA VAL A 16 2.30 -5.58 -21.61
C VAL A 16 2.11 -7.10 -21.59
N PRO A 17 1.62 -7.70 -22.70
CA PRO A 17 1.54 -9.16 -22.83
C PRO A 17 2.91 -9.81 -22.58
N HIS A 18 2.92 -10.83 -21.72
CA HIS A 18 4.15 -11.45 -21.23
C HIS A 18 4.90 -12.25 -22.29
N ASP A 19 4.19 -12.67 -23.34
CA ASP A 19 4.67 -13.40 -24.52
C ASP A 19 5.51 -12.50 -25.47
N LEU A 20 5.31 -11.18 -25.45
CA LEU A 20 6.11 -10.25 -26.26
C LEU A 20 7.59 -10.23 -25.86
N ASN A 21 7.87 -10.28 -24.55
CA ASN A 21 9.24 -10.37 -24.06
C ASN A 21 9.29 -11.01 -22.67
N TRP A 22 9.42 -12.33 -22.66
CA TRP A 22 9.43 -13.14 -21.45
C TRP A 22 10.55 -12.76 -20.46
N ASN A 23 11.74 -12.41 -20.96
CA ASN A 23 12.87 -12.04 -20.12
C ASN A 23 12.61 -10.71 -19.39
N VAL A 24 12.09 -9.70 -20.11
CA VAL A 24 11.73 -8.42 -19.51
C VAL A 24 10.60 -8.60 -18.51
N SER A 25 9.57 -9.39 -18.85
CA SER A 25 8.48 -9.71 -17.92
C SER A 25 9.01 -10.29 -16.61
N ARG A 26 9.87 -11.32 -16.66
CA ARG A 26 10.51 -11.89 -15.46
C ARG A 26 11.23 -10.83 -14.61
N VAL A 27 12.03 -9.97 -15.23
CA VAL A 27 12.73 -8.89 -14.53
C VAL A 27 11.73 -7.94 -13.87
N MET A 28 10.66 -7.55 -14.56
CA MET A 28 9.63 -6.68 -14.01
C MET A 28 8.88 -7.31 -12.84
N LEU A 29 8.57 -8.61 -12.90
CA LEU A 29 7.97 -9.35 -11.79
C LEU A 29 8.89 -9.37 -10.57
N ILE A 30 10.18 -9.67 -10.77
CA ILE A 30 11.18 -9.68 -9.69
C ILE A 30 11.28 -8.29 -9.06
N LEU A 31 11.38 -7.24 -9.89
CA LEU A 31 11.40 -5.86 -9.42
C LEU A 31 10.13 -5.51 -8.65
N HIS A 32 8.95 -5.92 -9.13
CA HIS A 32 7.67 -5.68 -8.47
C HIS A 32 7.62 -6.31 -7.09
N ILE A 33 7.91 -7.61 -6.99
CA ILE A 33 7.90 -8.35 -5.73
C ILE A 33 8.94 -7.76 -4.77
N PHE A 34 10.19 -7.62 -5.22
CA PHE A 34 11.27 -7.15 -4.36
C PHE A 34 11.06 -5.72 -3.85
N SER A 35 10.73 -4.78 -4.74
CA SER A 35 10.48 -3.40 -4.33
C SER A 35 9.18 -3.24 -3.53
N GLY A 36 8.17 -4.06 -3.79
CA GLY A 36 6.94 -4.14 -2.99
C GLY A 36 7.23 -4.62 -1.57
N THR A 37 7.97 -5.73 -1.41
CA THR A 37 8.39 -6.24 -0.10
C THR A 37 9.25 -5.23 0.65
N LEU A 38 10.24 -4.60 0.00
CA LEU A 38 11.05 -3.56 0.64
C LEU A 38 10.21 -2.33 1.04
N THR A 39 9.22 -1.95 0.23
CA THR A 39 8.30 -0.86 0.57
C THR A 39 7.52 -1.21 1.84
N PHE A 40 7.01 -2.43 1.95
CA PHE A 40 6.30 -2.89 3.15
C PHE A 40 7.21 -2.92 4.39
N LEU A 41 8.43 -3.45 4.24
CA LEU A 41 9.40 -3.50 5.33
C LEU A 41 9.86 -2.11 5.79
N ALA A 42 9.90 -1.13 4.89
CA ALA A 42 10.22 0.25 5.25
C ALA A 42 9.03 0.99 5.89
N LEU A 43 7.80 0.73 5.42
CA LEU A 43 6.59 1.38 5.93
C LEU A 43 6.18 0.85 7.30
N THR A 44 6.36 -0.44 7.57
CA THR A 44 6.01 -1.05 8.86
C THR A 44 6.64 -0.33 10.07
N PRO A 45 7.97 -0.18 10.18
CA PRO A 45 8.59 0.54 11.29
C PRO A 45 8.22 2.01 11.28
N PHE A 46 8.10 2.64 10.10
CA PHE A 46 7.65 4.03 10.00
C PHE A 46 6.29 4.24 10.65
N VAL A 47 5.29 3.39 10.34
CA VAL A 47 3.95 3.48 10.95
C VAL A 47 4.02 3.26 12.45
N VAL A 48 4.78 2.28 12.92
CA VAL A 48 4.94 1.96 14.35
C VAL A 48 5.57 3.14 15.12
N PHE A 49 6.69 3.68 14.65
CA PHE A 49 7.36 4.80 15.31
C PHE A 49 6.53 6.08 15.27
N HIS A 50 5.92 6.39 14.12
CA HIS A 50 5.12 7.61 13.97
C HIS A 50 3.82 7.59 14.80
N GLN A 51 3.34 6.41 15.18
CA GLN A 51 2.23 6.27 16.12
C GLN A 51 2.68 6.33 17.59
N LYS A 52 3.90 5.85 17.91
CA LYS A 52 4.46 5.88 19.27
C LYS A 52 4.66 7.31 19.79
N ASP A 53 5.09 8.22 18.93
CA ASP A 53 5.29 9.65 19.28
C ASP A 53 3.98 10.38 19.58
N GLN A 54 2.84 9.77 19.28
CA GLN A 54 1.55 10.33 19.59
C GLN A 54 1.01 9.65 20.86
N GLU A 55 1.50 10.11 22.02
CA GLU A 55 1.16 9.70 23.38
C GLU A 55 -0.14 8.86 23.50
N GLY A 56 0.02 7.56 23.83
CA GLY A 56 -1.09 6.66 24.21
C GLY A 56 -1.89 5.99 23.10
N ARG A 57 -1.41 5.96 21.85
CA ARG A 57 -2.25 5.63 20.66
C ARG A 57 -2.04 4.26 20.02
N SER A 58 -1.34 3.33 20.67
CA SER A 58 -1.29 1.93 20.24
C SER A 58 -2.70 1.31 20.14
N LEU A 59 -3.65 1.77 20.96
CA LEU A 59 -5.07 1.42 20.89
C LEU A 59 -5.72 1.72 19.52
N PHE A 60 -5.19 2.67 18.73
CA PHE A 60 -5.74 2.96 17.40
C PHE A 60 -5.40 1.91 16.34
N LEU A 61 -4.41 1.05 16.60
CA LEU A 61 -4.19 -0.15 15.78
C LEU A 61 -5.27 -1.20 16.03
N LEU A 62 -5.73 -1.33 17.28
CA LEU A 62 -6.74 -2.30 17.70
C LEU A 62 -8.18 -1.79 17.48
N MET A 63 -8.40 -0.47 17.54
CA MET A 63 -9.71 0.17 17.44
C MET A 63 -9.67 1.29 16.39
N PRO A 64 -9.62 0.96 15.08
CA PRO A 64 -9.48 1.93 14.00
C PRO A 64 -10.63 2.96 13.96
N TRP A 65 -11.82 2.63 14.45
CA TRP A 65 -12.97 3.55 14.53
C TRP A 65 -12.71 4.78 15.41
N LEU A 66 -11.90 4.64 16.48
CA LEU A 66 -11.56 5.78 17.35
C LEU A 66 -10.75 6.85 16.61
N THR A 67 -10.07 6.48 15.53
CA THR A 67 -9.33 7.39 14.66
C THR A 67 -10.24 8.39 13.96
N PHE A 68 -11.46 7.96 13.60
CA PHE A 68 -12.46 8.76 12.89
C PHE A 68 -13.24 9.70 13.81
N ARG A 69 -12.97 9.67 15.13
CA ARG A 69 -13.58 10.63 16.05
C ARG A 69 -12.72 11.88 16.13
N ARG A 70 -13.28 13.02 15.70
CA ARG A 70 -12.64 14.34 15.91
C ARG A 70 -12.57 14.63 17.41
N ARG A 71 -11.43 15.12 17.90
CA ARG A 71 -11.28 15.53 19.30
C ARG A 71 -11.80 16.96 19.48
N LYS A 72 -12.30 17.28 20.69
CA LYS A 72 -12.92 18.58 20.99
C LYS A 72 -12.01 19.76 20.64
N ASP A 73 -10.72 19.66 20.96
CA ASP A 73 -9.74 20.75 20.77
C ASP A 73 -8.89 20.59 19.49
N GLU A 74 -9.23 19.64 18.62
CA GLU A 74 -8.45 19.38 17.42
C GLU A 74 -8.85 20.31 16.28
N HIS A 75 -7.86 21.11 15.82
CA HIS A 75 -8.00 21.96 14.66
C HIS A 75 -8.43 21.14 13.42
N PRO A 76 -9.42 21.58 12.62
CA PRO A 76 -9.97 20.81 11.49
C PRO A 76 -8.90 20.30 10.51
N ARG A 77 -7.86 21.12 10.27
CA ARG A 77 -6.74 20.75 9.40
C ARG A 77 -5.92 19.57 9.95
N LYS A 78 -5.63 19.57 11.25
CA LYS A 78 -4.88 18.50 11.94
C LYS A 78 -5.67 17.19 11.89
N TYR A 79 -6.98 17.29 12.13
CA TYR A 79 -7.90 16.15 11.99
C TYR A 79 -7.91 15.57 10.57
N ARG A 80 -8.03 16.40 9.53
CA ARG A 80 -7.99 15.95 8.13
C ARG A 80 -6.65 15.29 7.76
N GLN A 81 -5.53 15.86 8.21
CA GLN A 81 -4.20 15.25 7.98
C GLN A 81 -4.07 13.90 8.69
N ARG A 82 -4.60 13.77 9.90
CA ARG A 82 -4.65 12.51 10.64
C ARG A 82 -5.47 11.46 9.87
N LEU A 83 -6.70 11.78 9.50
CA LEU A 83 -7.55 10.88 8.71
C LEU A 83 -6.87 10.43 7.43
N LEU A 84 -6.26 11.35 6.68
CA LEU A 84 -5.57 11.04 5.45
C LEU A 84 -4.36 10.12 5.68
N GLY A 85 -3.60 10.32 6.75
CA GLY A 85 -2.49 9.44 7.13
C GLY A 85 -2.96 8.02 7.46
N HIS A 86 -4.05 7.88 8.21
CA HIS A 86 -4.61 6.55 8.52
C HIS A 86 -5.24 5.87 7.31
N ALA A 87 -5.96 6.62 6.46
CA ALA A 87 -6.48 6.09 5.20
C ALA A 87 -5.33 5.57 4.32
N LEU A 88 -4.25 6.35 4.18
CA LEU A 88 -3.09 5.96 3.41
C LEU A 88 -2.41 4.70 3.98
N ASN A 89 -2.20 4.63 5.30
CA ASN A 89 -1.62 3.45 5.96
C ASN A 89 -2.50 2.22 5.80
N GLY A 90 -3.83 2.36 5.98
CA GLY A 90 -4.78 1.27 5.80
C GLY A 90 -4.80 0.76 4.36
N SER A 91 -4.79 1.66 3.38
CA SER A 91 -4.70 1.31 1.97
C SER A 91 -3.38 0.64 1.61
N PHE A 92 -2.25 1.06 2.18
CA PHE A 92 -0.96 0.39 2.00
C PHE A 92 -0.95 -1.03 2.58
N LEU A 93 -1.54 -1.22 3.76
CA LEU A 93 -1.68 -2.54 4.37
C LEU A 93 -2.55 -3.44 3.49
N ALA A 94 -3.71 -2.97 3.05
CA ALA A 94 -4.60 -3.73 2.17
C ALA A 94 -3.96 -4.04 0.80
N LEU A 95 -3.20 -3.09 0.23
CA LEU A 95 -2.41 -3.31 -0.98
C LEU A 95 -1.37 -4.41 -0.79
N THR A 96 -0.68 -4.41 0.36
CA THR A 96 0.33 -5.42 0.67
C THR A 96 -0.29 -6.80 0.87
N LEU A 97 -1.35 -6.89 1.67
CA LEU A 97 -2.05 -8.16 1.94
C LEU A 97 -2.62 -8.76 0.66
N SER A 98 -3.23 -7.94 -0.20
CA SER A 98 -3.69 -8.40 -1.52
C SER A 98 -2.53 -8.86 -2.41
N GLY A 99 -1.38 -8.18 -2.39
CA GLY A 99 -0.18 -8.60 -3.12
C GLY A 99 0.37 -9.95 -2.63
N PHE A 100 0.42 -10.16 -1.31
CA PHE A 100 0.80 -11.46 -0.74
C PHE A 100 -0.18 -12.56 -1.14
N PHE A 101 -1.49 -12.29 -1.11
CA PHE A 101 -2.49 -13.28 -1.52
C PHE A 101 -2.35 -13.66 -3.00
N VAL A 102 -2.08 -12.68 -3.87
CA VAL A 102 -1.81 -12.93 -5.31
C VAL A 102 -0.53 -13.74 -5.50
N ALA A 103 0.52 -13.47 -4.71
CA ALA A 103 1.80 -14.18 -4.79
C ALA A 103 1.77 -15.57 -4.11
N LEU A 104 0.81 -15.82 -3.22
CA LEU A 104 0.75 -17.00 -2.36
C LEU A 104 0.80 -18.33 -3.14
N PRO A 105 0.04 -18.54 -4.24
CA PRO A 105 0.12 -19.78 -5.00
C PRO A 105 1.54 -20.05 -5.53
N GLY A 106 2.23 -19.02 -6.02
CA GLY A 106 3.61 -19.15 -6.51
C GLY A 106 4.60 -19.46 -5.39
N ILE A 107 4.43 -18.86 -4.22
CA ILE A 107 5.24 -19.13 -3.02
C ILE A 107 5.03 -20.57 -2.54
N LEU A 108 3.76 -21.01 -2.43
CA LEU A 108 3.42 -22.36 -2.00
C LEU A 108 3.93 -23.42 -2.99
N TRP A 109 3.79 -23.16 -4.30
CA TRP A 109 4.33 -24.02 -5.33
C TRP A 109 5.85 -24.23 -5.18
N TYR A 110 6.60 -23.14 -4.95
CA TYR A 110 8.03 -23.22 -4.72
C TYR A 110 8.39 -23.97 -3.43
N ALA A 111 7.52 -23.92 -2.42
CA ALA A 111 7.64 -24.69 -1.18
C ALA A 111 7.20 -26.17 -1.31
N GLY A 112 6.86 -26.65 -2.51
CA GLY A 112 6.40 -28.02 -2.75
C GLY A 112 4.93 -28.26 -2.36
N VAL A 113 4.16 -27.20 -2.11
CA VAL A 113 2.74 -27.29 -1.77
C VAL A 113 1.90 -26.85 -2.96
N VAL A 114 1.05 -27.74 -3.46
CA VAL A 114 0.13 -27.43 -4.56
C VAL A 114 -1.16 -26.85 -3.97
N TRP A 115 -1.29 -25.54 -4.03
CA TRP A 115 -2.53 -24.83 -3.73
C TRP A 115 -2.78 -23.79 -4.81
N MET A 116 -3.94 -23.88 -5.45
CA MET A 116 -4.41 -22.85 -6.38
C MET A 116 -5.82 -22.44 -5.98
N PRO A 117 -6.08 -21.13 -5.80
CA PRO A 117 -7.43 -20.64 -5.66
C PRO A 117 -8.19 -20.84 -6.99
N GLU A 118 -9.51 -20.91 -6.93
CA GLU A 118 -10.34 -20.90 -8.14
C GLU A 118 -10.00 -19.68 -9.01
N PHE A 119 -10.10 -19.86 -10.33
CA PHE A 119 -9.73 -18.82 -11.30
C PHE A 119 -10.44 -17.48 -11.04
N LEU A 120 -11.74 -17.53 -10.69
CA LEU A 120 -12.51 -16.35 -10.35
C LEU A 120 -11.94 -15.64 -9.10
N ALA A 121 -11.59 -16.40 -8.05
CA ALA A 121 -11.00 -15.83 -6.84
C ALA A 121 -9.64 -15.17 -7.12
N TYR A 122 -8.83 -15.77 -8.00
CA TYR A 122 -7.56 -15.18 -8.44
C TYR A 122 -7.77 -13.86 -9.22
N GLN A 123 -8.75 -13.81 -10.13
CA GLN A 123 -9.08 -12.58 -10.86
C GLN A 123 -9.57 -11.46 -9.94
N ILE A 124 -10.43 -11.81 -8.97
CA ILE A 124 -10.93 -10.86 -7.98
C ILE A 124 -9.76 -10.31 -7.15
N ALA A 125 -8.85 -11.16 -6.69
CA ALA A 125 -7.67 -10.74 -5.95
C ALA A 125 -6.77 -9.78 -6.75
N ASN A 126 -6.52 -10.07 -8.03
CA ASN A 126 -5.77 -9.17 -8.92
C ASN A 126 -6.46 -7.82 -9.09
N SER A 127 -7.78 -7.83 -9.29
CA SER A 127 -8.58 -6.60 -9.44
C SER A 127 -8.57 -5.76 -8.16
N ILE A 128 -8.66 -6.41 -7.00
CA ILE A 128 -8.54 -5.75 -5.69
C ILE A 128 -7.15 -5.14 -5.51
N HIS A 129 -6.09 -5.88 -5.84
CA HIS A 129 -4.72 -5.40 -5.74
C HIS A 129 -4.47 -4.17 -6.64
N LEU A 130 -4.96 -4.22 -7.88
CA LEU A 130 -4.90 -3.10 -8.81
C LEU A 130 -5.72 -1.89 -8.30
N GLY A 131 -6.94 -2.13 -7.80
CA GLY A 131 -7.79 -1.09 -7.22
C GLY A 131 -7.12 -0.39 -6.04
N PHE A 132 -6.51 -1.14 -5.12
CA PHE A 132 -5.75 -0.56 -4.01
C PHE A 132 -4.53 0.22 -4.49
N THR A 133 -3.88 -0.19 -5.58
CA THR A 133 -2.75 0.57 -6.16
C THR A 133 -3.20 1.98 -6.53
N PHE A 134 -4.32 2.11 -7.25
CA PHE A 134 -4.87 3.42 -7.62
C PHE A 134 -5.32 4.24 -6.41
N ILE A 135 -5.95 3.61 -5.42
CA ILE A 135 -6.35 4.28 -4.18
C ILE A 135 -5.12 4.85 -3.47
N VAL A 136 -4.06 4.05 -3.29
CA VAL A 136 -2.83 4.50 -2.63
C VAL A 136 -2.18 5.65 -3.40
N VAL A 137 -2.06 5.55 -4.72
CA VAL A 137 -1.50 6.63 -5.56
C VAL A 137 -2.31 7.92 -5.40
N GLY A 138 -3.65 7.84 -5.46
CA GLY A 138 -4.54 8.99 -5.28
C GLY A 138 -4.41 9.63 -3.90
N LEU A 139 -4.44 8.82 -2.84
CA LEU A 139 -4.26 9.29 -1.46
C LEU A 139 -2.87 9.91 -1.24
N LEU A 140 -1.82 9.32 -1.83
CA LEU A 140 -0.46 9.85 -1.75
C LEU A 140 -0.37 11.21 -2.44
N ALA A 141 -0.96 11.38 -3.63
CA ALA A 141 -1.02 12.66 -4.32
C ALA A 141 -1.74 13.74 -3.49
N LEU A 142 -2.88 13.39 -2.89
CA LEU A 142 -3.61 14.28 -1.97
C LEU A 142 -2.76 14.64 -0.74
N HIS A 143 -2.05 13.66 -0.16
CA HIS A 143 -1.19 13.87 0.99
C HIS A 143 -0.04 14.83 0.68
N LEU A 144 0.65 14.63 -0.45
CA LEU A 144 1.74 15.49 -0.90
C LEU A 144 1.26 16.92 -1.18
N ARG A 145 0.10 17.09 -1.82
CA ARG A 145 -0.52 18.40 -2.04
C ARG A 145 -0.84 19.11 -0.72
N ALA A 146 -1.43 18.40 0.23
CA ALA A 146 -1.77 18.94 1.54
C ALA A 146 -0.54 19.38 2.35
N ARG A 147 0.59 18.65 2.22
CA ARG A 147 1.88 19.00 2.83
C ARG A 147 2.50 20.24 2.21
N ARG A 148 2.53 20.36 0.87
CA ARG A 148 3.04 21.56 0.18
C ARG A 148 2.26 22.82 0.57
N SER A 149 0.93 22.74 0.63
CA SER A 149 0.09 23.85 1.08
C SER A 149 0.30 24.23 2.56
N ALA A 150 0.89 23.34 3.37
CA ALA A 150 1.28 23.66 4.76
C ALA A 150 2.56 24.50 4.79
N ASN A 151 3.56 24.11 4.02
CA ASN A 151 4.86 24.79 3.99
C ASN A 151 4.83 26.13 3.24
N GLY A 152 3.91 26.30 2.27
CA GLY A 152 3.77 27.56 1.53
C GLY A 152 3.03 28.68 2.27
N ARG A 153 2.45 28.41 3.45
CA ARG A 153 1.77 29.43 4.29
C ARG A 153 2.62 29.92 5.46
N SER A 154 3.86 29.44 5.58
CA SER A 154 4.83 29.86 6.60
C SER A 154 5.90 30.80 6.03
N ARG A 155 5.61 31.45 4.90
CA ARG A 155 6.37 32.57 4.31
C ARG A 155 5.38 33.71 4.11
#